data_AF-A0A8H5FVV5-F1
#
_entry.id   AF-A0A8H5FVV5-F1
#
_cell.length_a   1.000
_cell.length_b   1.000
_cell.length_c   1.000
_cell.angle_alpha   90.00
_cell.angle_beta   90.00
_cell.angle_gamma   90.00
#
_symmetry.space_group_name_H-M   'P 1'
#
loop_
_entity.id
_entity.type
_entity.pdbx_description
1 polymer ?
#
loop_
_entity_poly.entity_id
_entity_poly.type
_entity_poly.pdbx_seq_one_letter_code
_entity_poly.pdbx_strand_id
1 'polypeptide(L)'
;MAMSQPSPPSSLPPLVGGYPLKRDLIPSIICSTLYALLLPLFFYRLYRKSTRTSVLSEMIGLVIERSIIFGLRAAITSEPRTAEGFSSSEGLMEYMQTSLFMGILPVAQDLSRLVRTILVNATYGSEAVKDIPRLQEYLPKPSKLDVETTTKFSSWRDDVISTRTRRTTSMWSFSGTTVVEDDDEDSYPDHPRQRFWFRRMHNAILAMLTAVFVMGLLGNCRLIVQRNDPTKLRENEILRYVSTTLSVLVLLFLNTVVIWALVYVPRMNRQASKYVFLLSALLLVPAMYRFTVMTKRTTAYWSDERSAQNGLRDKALFYIIDILPEWSAVFIFLCIDVRKVFQTGSDGDILWWDETPEEKEKRLLREKEKELQKGNGLITVPVISRLSRGRFVLPLITS
;
A
#
# COMPACT_ATOMS: atom_id res chain seq x y z
N MET A 1 37.03 53.24 -10.67
CA MET A 1 36.01 52.32 -11.22
C MET A 1 36.32 50.93 -10.67
N ALA A 2 35.76 50.60 -9.50
CA ALA A 2 36.02 49.31 -8.87
C ALA A 2 35.24 48.24 -9.64
N MET A 3 35.94 47.33 -10.30
CA MET A 3 35.34 46.12 -10.85
C MET A 3 34.65 45.38 -9.70
N SER A 4 33.31 45.34 -9.72
CA SER A 4 32.55 44.52 -8.78
C SER A 4 33.03 43.08 -8.95
N GLN A 5 33.66 42.53 -7.93
CA GLN A 5 34.01 41.11 -7.91
C GLN A 5 32.73 40.32 -8.19
N PRO A 6 32.73 39.41 -9.18
CA PRO A 6 31.56 38.60 -9.48
C PRO A 6 31.17 37.84 -8.20
N SER A 7 29.91 37.94 -7.80
CA SER A 7 29.40 37.18 -6.66
C SER A 7 29.72 35.70 -6.85
N PRO A 8 30.17 34.99 -5.80
CA PRO A 8 30.48 33.57 -5.91
C PRO A 8 29.26 32.84 -6.50
N PRO A 9 29.48 31.87 -7.41
CA PRO A 9 28.39 31.16 -8.07
C PRO A 9 27.46 30.56 -7.02
N SER A 10 26.17 30.88 -7.11
CA SER A 10 25.16 30.38 -6.18
C SER A 10 25.10 28.86 -6.30
N SER A 11 25.36 28.16 -5.19
CA SER A 11 25.26 26.71 -5.16
C SER A 11 23.80 26.29 -5.20
N LEU A 12 23.41 25.51 -6.21
CA LEU A 12 22.06 24.99 -6.39
C LEU A 12 21.94 23.56 -5.83
N PRO A 13 20.79 23.20 -5.23
CA PRO A 13 20.50 21.82 -4.87
C PRO A 13 20.29 20.98 -6.14
N PRO A 14 20.82 19.76 -6.25
CA PRO A 14 20.71 18.96 -7.45
C PRO A 14 19.26 18.50 -7.71
N LEU A 15 18.99 18.24 -8.99
CA LEU A 15 17.76 17.60 -9.45
C LEU A 15 17.94 16.08 -9.33
N VAL A 16 16.95 15.39 -8.78
CA VAL A 16 16.92 13.93 -8.71
C VAL A 16 16.92 13.39 -10.14
N GLY A 17 17.95 12.60 -10.45
CA GLY A 17 18.18 12.06 -11.78
C GLY A 17 18.80 13.05 -12.77
N GLY A 18 19.15 14.27 -12.36
CA GLY A 18 19.76 15.30 -13.21
C GLY A 18 18.90 15.78 -14.39
N TYR A 19 19.47 16.65 -15.22
CA TYR A 19 18.83 17.17 -16.43
C TYR A 19 18.73 16.08 -17.52
N PRO A 20 17.60 15.88 -18.21
CA PRO A 20 17.45 14.87 -19.25
C PRO A 20 18.45 15.11 -20.40
N LEU A 21 19.23 14.08 -20.73
CA LEU A 21 20.24 14.14 -21.80
C LEU A 21 19.93 13.09 -22.87
N LYS A 22 20.55 13.18 -24.05
CA LYS A 22 20.42 12.15 -25.11
C LYS A 22 20.66 10.71 -24.63
N ARG A 23 21.55 10.52 -23.64
CA ARG A 23 21.79 9.21 -23.00
C ARG A 23 20.62 8.68 -22.17
N ASP A 24 19.69 9.53 -21.77
CA ASP A 24 18.49 9.18 -21.01
C ASP A 24 17.35 8.71 -21.93
N LEU A 25 17.47 8.86 -23.26
CA LEU A 25 16.40 8.55 -24.22
C LEU A 25 15.95 7.09 -24.12
N ILE A 26 16.88 6.16 -24.32
CA ILE A 26 16.62 4.72 -24.29
C ILE A 26 16.07 4.27 -22.92
N PRO A 27 16.73 4.54 -21.77
CA PRO A 27 16.21 4.09 -20.48
C PRO A 27 14.87 4.74 -20.13
N SER A 28 14.61 5.99 -20.54
CA SER A 28 13.30 6.61 -20.31
C SER A 28 12.18 5.94 -21.12
N ILE A 29 12.41 5.59 -22.38
CA ILE A 29 11.44 4.84 -23.19
C ILE A 29 11.16 3.46 -22.56
N ILE A 30 12.21 2.76 -22.13
CA ILE A 30 12.08 1.46 -21.46
C ILE A 30 11.26 1.60 -20.18
N CYS A 31 11.60 2.55 -19.30
CA CYS A 31 10.84 2.78 -18.06
C CYS A 31 9.38 3.16 -18.34
N SER A 32 9.12 4.07 -19.27
CA SER A 32 7.76 4.47 -19.66
C SER A 32 6.94 3.25 -20.13
N THR A 33 7.54 2.41 -20.98
CA THR A 33 6.91 1.18 -21.47
C THR A 33 6.66 0.18 -20.34
N LEU A 34 7.64 -0.02 -19.44
CA LEU A 34 7.51 -0.94 -18.31
C LEU A 34 6.40 -0.53 -17.35
N TYR A 35 6.21 0.76 -17.07
CA TYR A 35 5.07 1.22 -16.27
C TYR A 35 3.75 1.12 -17.04
N ALA A 36 3.73 1.47 -18.34
CA ALA A 36 2.51 1.36 -19.15
C ALA A 36 2.01 -0.10 -19.25
N LEU A 37 2.91 -1.08 -19.33
CA LEU A 37 2.59 -2.51 -19.33
C LEU A 37 1.97 -3.01 -18.01
N LEU A 38 2.09 -2.26 -16.90
CA LEU A 38 1.40 -2.58 -15.65
C LEU A 38 -0.09 -2.19 -15.69
N LEU A 39 -0.50 -1.25 -16.55
CA LEU A 39 -1.88 -0.77 -16.63
C LEU A 39 -2.87 -1.88 -17.03
N PRO A 40 -2.62 -2.74 -18.03
CA PRO A 40 -3.49 -3.87 -18.34
C PRO A 40 -3.70 -4.83 -17.17
N LEU A 41 -2.64 -5.13 -16.39
CA LEU A 41 -2.74 -5.96 -15.19
C LEU A 41 -3.65 -5.31 -14.14
N PHE A 42 -3.53 -3.99 -14.00
CA PHE A 42 -4.36 -3.23 -13.10
C PHE A 42 -5.84 -3.21 -13.53
N PHE A 43 -6.13 -2.93 -14.81
CA PHE A 43 -7.50 -2.96 -15.34
C PHE A 43 -8.13 -4.35 -15.25
N TYR A 44 -7.35 -5.41 -15.52
CA TYR A 44 -7.80 -6.79 -15.32
C TYR A 44 -8.25 -7.03 -13.87
N ARG A 45 -7.48 -6.54 -12.90
CA ARG A 45 -7.84 -6.64 -11.46
C ARG A 45 -9.07 -5.85 -11.08
N LEU A 46 -9.27 -4.67 -11.66
CA LEU A 46 -10.48 -3.87 -11.44
C LEU A 46 -11.73 -4.55 -11.98
N TYR A 47 -11.64 -5.20 -13.14
CA TYR A 47 -12.76 -5.87 -13.78
C TYR A 47 -13.19 -7.14 -13.04
N ARG A 48 -12.22 -7.91 -12.51
CA ARG A 48 -12.51 -9.16 -11.82
C ARG A 48 -12.96 -8.92 -10.37
N LYS A 49 -14.24 -9.18 -10.10
CA LYS A 49 -14.87 -8.99 -8.77
C LYS A 49 -14.11 -9.65 -7.61
N SER A 50 -13.49 -10.82 -7.83
CA SER A 50 -12.76 -11.52 -6.77
C SER A 50 -11.48 -10.79 -6.35
N THR A 51 -10.82 -10.06 -7.25
CA THR A 51 -9.53 -9.38 -6.99
C THR A 51 -9.65 -7.87 -6.79
N ARG A 52 -10.80 -7.28 -7.10
CA ARG A 52 -11.00 -5.82 -7.06
C ARG A 52 -10.82 -5.29 -5.65
N THR A 53 -9.80 -4.44 -5.47
CA THR A 53 -9.55 -3.72 -4.22
C THR A 53 -9.30 -2.24 -4.51
N SER A 54 -9.91 -1.35 -3.72
CA SER A 54 -9.66 0.10 -3.75
C SER A 54 -8.44 0.51 -2.92
N VAL A 55 -7.89 -0.43 -2.13
CA VAL A 55 -6.69 -0.21 -1.30
C VAL A 55 -5.46 0.12 -2.13
N LEU A 56 -5.41 -0.25 -3.41
CA LEU A 56 -4.29 0.02 -4.32
C LEU A 56 -4.53 1.24 -5.23
N SER A 57 -5.48 2.10 -4.91
CA SER A 57 -5.89 3.19 -5.80
C SER A 57 -4.77 4.21 -6.06
N GLU A 58 -3.91 4.46 -5.07
CA GLU A 58 -2.83 5.43 -5.20
C GLU A 58 -1.68 4.91 -6.06
N MET A 59 -1.39 3.61 -6.01
CA MET A 59 -0.44 2.97 -6.93
C MET A 59 -0.85 3.10 -8.40
N ILE A 60 -2.15 3.14 -8.73
CA ILE A 60 -2.60 3.36 -10.12
C ILE A 60 -2.16 4.73 -10.59
N GLY A 61 -2.45 5.74 -9.77
CA GLY A 61 -2.07 7.12 -10.04
C GLY A 61 -0.57 7.20 -10.26
N LEU A 62 0.21 6.53 -9.40
CA LEU A 62 1.66 6.42 -9.56
C LEU A 62 2.08 5.80 -10.90
N VAL A 63 1.50 4.68 -11.31
CA VAL A 63 1.86 4.01 -12.57
C VAL A 63 1.59 4.90 -13.78
N ILE A 64 0.42 5.56 -13.81
CA ILE A 64 0.05 6.50 -14.87
C ILE A 64 1.04 7.66 -14.90
N GLU A 65 1.27 8.27 -13.74
CA GLU A 65 2.16 9.41 -13.56
C GLU A 65 3.60 9.07 -13.98
N ARG A 66 4.12 7.89 -13.62
CA ARG A 66 5.44 7.41 -14.04
C ARG A 66 5.55 7.18 -15.53
N SER A 67 4.50 6.63 -16.15
CA SER A 67 4.46 6.43 -17.60
C SER A 67 4.58 7.78 -18.33
N ILE A 68 3.86 8.79 -17.85
CA ILE A 68 3.86 10.16 -18.38
C ILE A 68 5.23 10.82 -18.18
N ILE A 69 5.77 10.82 -16.95
CA ILE A 69 7.06 11.44 -16.63
C ILE A 69 8.18 10.91 -17.49
N PHE A 70 8.29 9.59 -17.65
CA PHE A 70 9.37 9.01 -18.45
C PHE A 70 9.16 9.24 -19.95
N GLY A 71 7.91 9.31 -20.42
CA GLY A 71 7.61 9.74 -21.79
C GLY A 71 8.06 11.18 -22.05
N LEU A 72 7.71 12.10 -21.13
CA LEU A 72 8.14 13.50 -21.19
C LEU A 72 9.66 13.63 -21.07
N ARG A 73 10.28 12.83 -20.20
CA ARG A 73 11.74 12.81 -20.02
C ARG A 73 12.45 12.37 -21.29
N ALA A 74 11.92 11.37 -22.01
CA ALA A 74 12.40 10.97 -23.33
C ALA A 74 12.26 12.10 -24.36
N ALA A 75 11.12 12.80 -24.37
CA ALA A 75 10.87 13.91 -25.29
C ALA A 75 11.85 15.08 -25.12
N ILE A 76 12.19 15.47 -23.87
CA ILE A 76 13.15 16.57 -23.62
C ILE A 76 14.56 16.23 -24.08
N THR A 77 14.92 14.96 -24.25
CA THR A 77 16.30 14.60 -24.62
C THR A 77 16.75 15.12 -25.98
N SER A 78 15.82 15.55 -26.84
CA SER A 78 16.12 16.23 -28.11
C SER A 78 16.49 17.70 -27.95
N GLU A 79 16.17 18.34 -26.82
CA GLU A 79 16.47 19.76 -26.60
C GLU A 79 17.99 20.00 -26.47
N PRO A 80 18.48 21.13 -27.00
CA PRO A 80 19.88 21.49 -26.89
C PRO A 80 20.26 21.75 -25.43
N ARG A 81 21.48 21.32 -25.06
CA ARG A 81 22.04 21.51 -23.72
C ARG A 81 22.56 22.95 -23.56
N THR A 82 21.67 23.91 -23.62
CA THR A 82 21.95 25.34 -23.47
C THR A 82 21.10 25.92 -22.34
N ALA A 83 21.49 27.10 -21.83
CA ALA A 83 20.67 27.83 -20.87
C ALA A 83 19.27 28.14 -21.43
N GLU A 84 19.19 28.42 -22.74
CA GLU A 84 17.93 28.64 -23.44
C GLU A 84 17.04 27.38 -23.49
N GLY A 85 17.62 26.22 -23.83
CA GLY A 85 16.89 24.94 -23.81
C GLY A 85 16.44 24.53 -22.39
N PHE A 86 17.23 24.86 -21.37
CA PHE A 86 16.77 24.71 -19.99
C PHE A 86 15.59 25.65 -19.69
N SER A 87 15.66 26.90 -20.15
CA SER A 87 14.60 27.88 -19.92
C SER A 87 13.27 27.53 -20.60
N SER A 88 13.30 26.87 -21.77
CA SER A 88 12.07 26.35 -22.40
C SER A 88 11.43 25.18 -21.64
N SER A 89 12.20 24.44 -20.85
CA SER A 89 11.75 23.23 -20.15
C SER A 89 11.62 23.38 -18.62
N GLU A 90 11.68 24.61 -18.07
CA GLU A 90 11.68 24.84 -16.61
C GLU A 90 10.47 24.24 -15.90
N GLY A 91 9.26 24.55 -16.37
CA GLY A 91 8.02 24.05 -15.76
C GLY A 91 7.89 22.53 -15.86
N LEU A 92 8.41 21.96 -16.94
CA LEU A 92 8.41 20.51 -17.15
C LEU A 92 9.41 19.80 -16.23
N MET A 93 10.60 20.38 -16.04
CA MET A 93 11.59 19.91 -15.08
C MET A 93 11.06 19.99 -13.64
N GLU A 94 10.31 21.04 -13.31
CA GLU A 94 9.70 21.24 -12.00
C GLU A 94 8.61 20.20 -11.73
N TYR A 95 7.76 19.94 -12.71
CA TYR A 95 6.79 18.85 -12.68
C TYR A 95 7.49 17.50 -12.47
N MET A 96 8.55 17.20 -13.25
CA MET A 96 9.30 15.94 -13.09
C MET A 96 9.90 15.79 -11.69
N GLN A 97 10.50 16.85 -11.12
CA GLN A 97 11.06 16.77 -9.76
C GLN A 97 9.99 16.54 -8.71
N THR A 98 8.87 17.27 -8.83
CA THR A 98 7.72 17.12 -7.95
C THR A 98 7.20 15.70 -7.98
N SER A 99 6.96 15.16 -9.17
CA SER A 99 6.40 13.83 -9.30
C SER A 99 7.42 12.70 -9.03
N LEU A 100 8.71 12.91 -9.29
CA LEU A 100 9.78 11.99 -8.85
C LEU A 100 9.78 11.86 -7.34
N PHE A 101 9.79 12.97 -6.61
CA PHE A 101 9.65 12.98 -5.15
C PHE A 101 8.41 12.21 -4.69
N MET A 102 7.28 12.45 -5.34
CA MET A 102 6.00 11.86 -4.97
C MET A 102 5.96 10.33 -5.00
N GLY A 103 6.79 9.65 -5.80
CA GLY A 103 6.51 8.24 -6.09
C GLY A 103 6.61 7.25 -4.94
N ILE A 104 7.35 7.56 -3.87
CA ILE A 104 7.46 6.67 -2.70
C ILE A 104 6.18 6.75 -1.84
N LEU A 105 5.52 7.91 -1.81
CA LEU A 105 4.44 8.19 -0.86
C LEU A 105 3.15 7.39 -1.12
N PRO A 106 2.60 7.33 -2.35
CA PRO A 106 1.46 6.46 -2.68
C PRO A 106 1.67 5.00 -2.26
N VAL A 107 2.86 4.46 -2.54
CA VAL A 107 3.18 3.06 -2.20
C VAL A 107 3.24 2.88 -0.69
N ALA A 108 3.85 3.82 0.04
CA ALA A 108 3.93 3.80 1.49
C ALA A 108 2.55 3.95 2.16
N GLN A 109 1.66 4.78 1.61
CA GLN A 109 0.28 4.96 2.07
C GLN A 109 -0.52 3.67 1.91
N ASP A 110 -0.52 3.07 0.73
CA ASP A 110 -1.18 1.78 0.48
C ASP A 110 -0.59 0.67 1.36
N LEU A 111 0.73 0.65 1.55
CA LEU A 111 1.41 -0.28 2.46
C LEU A 111 0.96 -0.11 3.92
N SER A 112 0.81 1.13 4.38
CA SER A 112 0.32 1.43 5.73
C SER A 112 -1.11 0.92 5.96
N ARG A 113 -1.99 1.06 4.96
CA ARG A 113 -3.37 0.52 4.99
C ARG A 113 -3.38 -1.00 5.09
N LEU A 114 -2.45 -1.67 4.41
CA LEU A 114 -2.30 -3.12 4.48
C LEU A 114 -1.74 -3.58 5.83
N VAL A 115 -0.75 -2.89 6.39
CA VAL A 115 -0.26 -3.13 7.76
C VAL A 115 -1.40 -3.03 8.76
N ARG A 116 -2.19 -1.96 8.68
CA ARG A 116 -3.38 -1.81 9.52
C ARG A 116 -4.33 -2.98 9.38
N THR A 117 -4.61 -3.40 8.15
CA THR A 117 -5.57 -4.50 7.93
C THR A 117 -5.06 -5.81 8.53
N ILE A 118 -3.78 -6.14 8.35
CA ILE A 118 -3.18 -7.35 8.95
C ILE A 118 -3.25 -7.28 10.49
N LEU A 119 -2.86 -6.15 11.08
CA LEU A 119 -2.85 -5.97 12.53
C LEU A 119 -4.26 -6.02 13.13
N VAL A 120 -5.23 -5.35 12.50
CA VAL A 120 -6.63 -5.37 12.93
C VAL A 120 -7.20 -6.78 12.78
N ASN A 121 -6.93 -7.47 11.67
CA ASN A 121 -7.42 -8.83 11.45
C ASN A 121 -6.91 -9.80 12.52
N ALA A 122 -5.66 -9.64 12.96
CA ALA A 122 -5.05 -10.48 14.00
C ALA A 122 -5.68 -10.30 15.41
N THR A 123 -6.49 -9.26 15.62
CA THR A 123 -7.16 -8.99 16.91
C THR A 123 -8.57 -9.57 17.03
N TYR A 124 -9.14 -10.08 15.94
CA TYR A 124 -10.48 -10.68 15.99
C TYR A 124 -10.46 -12.02 16.70
N GLY A 125 -11.46 -12.25 17.56
CA GLY A 125 -11.80 -13.56 18.11
C GLY A 125 -12.51 -14.45 17.08
N SER A 126 -12.58 -15.76 17.33
CA SER A 126 -13.20 -16.74 16.43
C SER A 126 -14.65 -16.38 16.07
N GLU A 127 -15.45 -15.96 17.05
CA GLU A 127 -16.84 -15.52 16.86
C GLU A 127 -16.93 -14.25 16.01
N ALA A 128 -16.04 -13.28 16.24
CA ALA A 128 -16.04 -12.04 15.46
C ALA A 128 -15.66 -12.29 13.99
N VAL A 129 -14.80 -13.28 13.71
CA VAL A 129 -14.46 -13.69 12.34
C VAL A 129 -15.68 -14.23 11.60
N LYS A 130 -16.53 -15.01 12.28
CA LYS A 130 -17.80 -15.51 11.72
C LYS A 130 -18.75 -14.36 11.40
N ASP A 131 -18.75 -13.27 12.15
CA ASP A 131 -19.66 -12.15 11.92
C ASP A 131 -19.22 -11.17 10.83
N ILE A 132 -17.99 -11.29 10.32
CA ILE A 132 -17.40 -10.34 9.38
C ILE A 132 -17.44 -10.94 7.97
N PRO A 133 -18.34 -10.49 7.07
CA PRO A 133 -18.51 -11.11 5.75
C PRO A 133 -17.22 -11.15 4.92
N ARG A 134 -16.36 -10.12 5.06
CA ARG A 134 -15.06 -10.07 4.37
C ARG A 134 -14.09 -11.16 4.82
N LEU A 135 -14.18 -11.64 6.07
CA LEU A 135 -13.32 -12.70 6.59
C LEU A 135 -13.90 -14.08 6.32
N GLN A 136 -15.23 -14.22 6.32
CA GLN A 136 -15.93 -15.45 5.93
C GLN A 136 -15.54 -15.95 4.54
N GLU A 137 -15.27 -15.04 3.58
CA GLU A 137 -14.83 -15.41 2.22
C GLU A 137 -13.52 -16.24 2.22
N TYR A 138 -12.71 -16.11 3.27
CA TYR A 138 -11.41 -16.78 3.39
C TYR A 138 -11.42 -17.98 4.33
N LEU A 139 -12.52 -18.22 5.05
CA LEU A 139 -12.67 -19.45 5.81
C LEU A 139 -12.74 -20.64 4.84
N PRO A 140 -12.06 -21.77 5.13
CA PRO A 140 -12.20 -22.96 4.33
C PRO A 140 -13.68 -23.34 4.27
N LYS A 141 -14.26 -23.30 3.07
CA LYS A 141 -15.63 -23.77 2.89
C LYS A 141 -15.64 -25.26 3.25
N PRO A 142 -16.57 -25.72 4.10
CA PRO A 142 -16.67 -27.13 4.44
C PRO A 142 -16.75 -27.92 3.12
N SER A 143 -15.83 -28.86 2.94
CA SER A 143 -15.80 -29.67 1.74
C SER A 143 -17.14 -30.42 1.70
N LYS A 144 -17.88 -30.31 0.58
CA LYS A 144 -19.18 -31.01 0.46
C LYS A 144 -19.05 -32.52 0.64
N LEU A 145 -17.84 -33.05 0.45
CA LEU A 145 -17.53 -34.47 0.58
C LEU A 145 -17.63 -34.95 2.04
N ASP A 146 -17.32 -34.11 3.01
CA ASP A 146 -17.27 -34.54 4.42
C ASP A 146 -18.67 -34.61 5.05
N VAL A 147 -19.63 -33.83 4.54
CA VAL A 147 -21.02 -33.80 5.06
C VAL A 147 -21.83 -35.02 4.59
N GLU A 148 -21.55 -35.52 3.37
CA GLU A 148 -22.28 -36.67 2.81
C GLU A 148 -21.68 -38.02 3.26
N THR A 149 -20.40 -38.02 3.68
CA THR A 149 -19.73 -39.24 4.14
C THR A 149 -19.95 -39.46 5.64
N THR A 150 -19.99 -38.42 6.48
CA THR A 150 -20.27 -38.57 7.93
C THR A 150 -21.67 -39.09 8.24
N THR A 151 -22.64 -38.92 7.34
CA THR A 151 -23.99 -39.52 7.51
C THR A 151 -24.09 -40.99 7.06
N LYS A 152 -23.10 -41.53 6.33
CA LYS A 152 -23.10 -42.94 5.89
C LYS A 152 -21.98 -43.80 6.49
N PHE A 153 -20.95 -43.22 7.09
CA PHE A 153 -19.77 -43.95 7.57
C PHE A 153 -19.79 -44.33 9.05
N SER A 154 -20.88 -44.10 9.79
CA SER A 154 -21.01 -44.59 11.18
C SER A 154 -21.37 -46.08 11.28
N SER A 155 -21.45 -46.80 10.16
CA SER A 155 -21.93 -48.20 10.11
C SER A 155 -20.86 -49.22 9.68
N TRP A 156 -19.70 -48.82 9.17
CA TRP A 156 -18.73 -49.77 8.61
C TRP A 156 -17.27 -49.35 8.87
N ARG A 157 -16.70 -49.92 9.93
CA ARG A 157 -15.31 -50.44 10.07
C ARG A 157 -14.63 -50.02 11.37
N ASP A 158 -14.71 -50.95 12.32
CA ASP A 158 -13.49 -51.50 12.89
C ASP A 158 -12.72 -52.26 11.78
N ASP A 159 -11.39 -52.21 11.87
CA ASP A 159 -10.40 -52.89 11.05
C ASP A 159 -10.04 -52.32 9.67
N VAL A 160 -8.71 -52.32 9.46
CA VAL A 160 -7.97 -52.44 8.20
C VAL A 160 -7.16 -51.21 7.76
N ILE A 161 -5.89 -51.26 8.21
CA ILE A 161 -4.63 -50.98 7.48
C ILE A 161 -4.15 -49.52 7.40
N SER A 162 -3.12 -49.27 8.20
CA SER A 162 -2.16 -48.19 8.06
C SER A 162 -1.32 -48.33 6.78
N THR A 163 -1.69 -47.64 5.71
CA THR A 163 -0.75 -47.34 4.62
C THR A 163 -0.25 -45.91 4.76
N ARG A 164 0.97 -45.82 5.27
CA ARG A 164 1.78 -44.61 5.45
C ARG A 164 2.18 -44.05 4.08
N THR A 165 1.27 -43.37 3.39
CA THR A 165 1.59 -42.66 2.15
C THR A 165 2.42 -41.42 2.47
N ARG A 166 3.72 -41.52 2.22
CA ARG A 166 4.72 -40.47 2.37
C ARG A 166 4.43 -39.37 1.35
N ARG A 167 3.62 -38.38 1.74
CA ARG A 167 3.30 -37.19 0.92
C ARG A 167 4.60 -36.42 0.69
N THR A 168 5.12 -36.46 -0.53
CA THR A 168 6.24 -35.64 -0.96
C THR A 168 5.79 -34.18 -0.93
N THR A 169 6.13 -33.49 0.15
CA THR A 169 5.99 -32.03 0.28
C THR A 169 6.92 -31.40 -0.74
N SER A 170 6.38 -31.00 -1.89
CA SER A 170 7.09 -30.13 -2.82
C SER A 170 7.48 -28.86 -2.07
N MET A 171 8.78 -28.61 -1.98
CA MET A 171 9.45 -27.56 -1.19
C MET A 171 9.04 -26.12 -1.55
N TRP A 172 8.16 -25.93 -2.54
CA TRP A 172 7.65 -24.65 -3.03
C TRP A 172 6.12 -24.61 -3.13
N SER A 173 5.40 -25.33 -2.27
CA SER A 173 3.94 -25.15 -2.15
C SER A 173 3.65 -23.79 -1.50
N PHE A 174 3.44 -22.78 -2.35
CA PHE A 174 3.12 -21.41 -1.97
C PHE A 174 1.65 -21.23 -1.50
N SER A 175 0.89 -22.33 -1.37
CA SER A 175 -0.46 -22.35 -0.79
C SER A 175 -0.43 -22.49 0.73
N GLY A 176 0.45 -21.72 1.37
CA GLY A 176 0.49 -21.57 2.83
C GLY A 176 -0.53 -20.54 3.30
N THR A 177 -1.82 -20.76 3.02
CA THR A 177 -2.83 -20.31 3.97
C THR A 177 -2.46 -20.98 5.28
N THR A 178 -1.92 -20.24 6.24
CA THR A 178 -1.76 -20.69 7.62
C THR A 178 -3.17 -20.86 8.18
N VAL A 179 -3.85 -21.92 7.75
CA VAL A 179 -4.94 -22.50 8.49
C VAL A 179 -4.23 -23.01 9.73
N VAL A 180 -4.38 -22.28 10.82
CA VAL A 180 -4.06 -22.78 12.15
C VAL A 180 -4.77 -24.12 12.23
N GLU A 181 -4.02 -25.21 12.38
CA GLU A 181 -4.60 -26.55 12.52
C GLU A 181 -5.65 -26.46 13.64
N ASP A 182 -6.88 -26.92 13.34
CA ASP A 182 -8.04 -27.02 14.25
C ASP A 182 -7.75 -28.05 15.36
N ASP A 183 -6.63 -27.90 16.06
CA ASP A 183 -6.36 -28.61 17.30
C ASP A 183 -7.12 -27.86 18.40
N ASP A 184 -8.33 -28.35 18.61
CA ASP A 184 -9.35 -27.91 19.57
C ASP A 184 -10.07 -26.60 19.24
N GLU A 185 -11.39 -26.63 19.45
CA GLU A 185 -12.39 -25.58 19.28
C GLU A 185 -12.18 -24.41 20.27
N ASP A 186 -10.93 -24.01 20.48
CA ASP A 186 -10.52 -22.95 21.38
C ASP A 186 -10.99 -21.63 20.82
N SER A 187 -12.15 -21.21 21.32
CA SER A 187 -12.75 -19.91 21.08
C SER A 187 -11.77 -18.81 21.50
N TYR A 188 -10.99 -18.35 20.54
CA TYR A 188 -10.04 -17.30 20.73
C TYR A 188 -10.74 -16.01 21.18
N PRO A 189 -10.33 -15.40 22.32
CA PRO A 189 -10.96 -14.17 22.77
C PRO A 189 -10.68 -13.01 21.81
N ASP A 190 -11.68 -12.12 21.69
CA ASP A 190 -11.58 -10.88 20.93
C ASP A 190 -10.76 -9.83 21.71
N HIS A 191 -9.91 -9.07 21.00
CA HIS A 191 -9.05 -8.04 21.62
C HIS A 191 -9.37 -6.62 21.10
N PRO A 192 -10.55 -6.05 21.42
CA PRO A 192 -11.00 -4.76 20.86
C PRO A 192 -10.10 -3.59 21.28
N ARG A 193 -9.53 -3.61 22.49
CA ARG A 193 -8.59 -2.57 22.95
C ARG A 193 -7.34 -2.51 22.08
N GLN A 194 -6.77 -3.65 21.70
CA GLN A 194 -5.59 -3.69 20.82
C GLN A 194 -5.94 -3.16 19.42
N ARG A 195 -7.12 -3.56 18.90
CA ARG A 195 -7.63 -3.08 17.61
C ARG A 195 -7.75 -1.57 17.55
N PHE A 196 -8.32 -0.97 18.59
CA PHE A 196 -8.43 0.49 18.73
C PHE A 196 -7.05 1.16 18.60
N TRP A 197 -6.05 0.65 19.32
CA TRP A 197 -4.69 1.19 19.26
C TRP A 197 -4.03 1.00 17.90
N PHE A 198 -4.22 -0.13 17.22
CA PHE A 198 -3.71 -0.33 15.86
C PHE A 198 -4.29 0.66 14.86
N ARG A 199 -5.60 0.96 14.94
CA ARG A 199 -6.22 2.01 14.11
C ARG A 199 -5.67 3.39 14.43
N ARG A 200 -5.47 3.71 15.72
CA ARG A 200 -4.92 5.01 16.13
C ARG A 200 -3.48 5.21 15.67
N MET A 201 -2.65 4.18 15.81
CA MET A 201 -1.27 4.16 15.30
C MET A 201 -1.25 4.36 13.79
N HIS A 202 -2.07 3.63 13.03
CA HIS A 202 -2.18 3.83 11.59
C HIS A 202 -2.59 5.27 11.22
N ASN A 203 -3.57 5.84 11.92
CA ASN A 203 -4.00 7.22 11.64
C ASN A 203 -2.87 8.22 11.91
N ALA A 204 -2.01 7.98 12.91
CA ALA A 204 -0.82 8.78 13.14
C ALA A 204 0.20 8.62 12.01
N ILE A 205 0.44 7.41 11.52
CA ILE A 205 1.31 7.15 10.35
C ILE A 205 0.76 7.88 9.11
N LEU A 206 -0.55 7.81 8.86
CA LEU A 206 -1.18 8.46 7.73
C LEU A 206 -1.06 9.98 7.83
N ALA A 207 -1.26 10.56 9.03
CA ALA A 207 -1.06 12.00 9.26
C ALA A 207 0.40 12.41 9.00
N MET A 208 1.38 11.59 9.42
CA MET A 208 2.79 11.82 9.11
C MET A 208 3.06 11.75 7.62
N LEU A 209 2.55 10.74 6.90
CA LEU A 209 2.69 10.61 5.44
C LEU A 209 2.08 11.82 4.71
N THR A 210 0.94 12.32 5.17
CA THR A 210 0.33 13.55 4.64
C THR A 210 1.20 14.79 4.91
N ALA A 211 1.80 14.90 6.09
CA ALA A 211 2.74 16.00 6.37
C ALA A 211 3.96 15.93 5.45
N VAL A 212 4.52 14.74 5.25
CA VAL A 212 5.64 14.49 4.33
C VAL A 212 5.26 14.86 2.90
N PHE A 213 4.06 14.48 2.47
CA PHE A 213 3.49 14.86 1.17
C PHE A 213 3.47 16.37 0.99
N VAL A 214 2.87 17.11 1.93
CA VAL A 214 2.76 18.57 1.83
C VAL A 214 4.13 19.23 1.81
N MET A 215 5.05 18.84 2.71
CA MET A 215 6.39 19.43 2.76
C MET A 215 7.19 19.17 1.49
N GLY A 216 7.13 17.94 0.98
CA GLY A 216 7.85 17.58 -0.24
C GLY A 216 7.25 18.20 -1.50
N LEU A 217 5.92 18.32 -1.56
CA LEU A 217 5.24 19.06 -2.63
C LEU A 217 5.71 20.53 -2.64
N LEU A 218 5.65 21.21 -1.49
CA LEU A 218 6.10 22.60 -1.38
C LEU A 218 7.58 22.76 -1.71
N GLY A 219 8.44 21.84 -1.27
CA GLY A 219 9.88 21.88 -1.52
C GLY A 219 10.27 21.63 -2.98
N ASN A 220 9.45 20.95 -3.78
CA ASN A 220 9.76 20.63 -5.18
C ASN A 220 9.02 21.52 -6.20
N CYS A 221 7.78 21.95 -5.92
CA CYS A 221 6.94 22.73 -6.86
C CYS A 221 7.44 24.13 -7.19
N ARG A 222 8.47 24.64 -6.51
CA ARG A 222 9.02 25.99 -6.74
C ARG A 222 10.54 26.01 -6.87
N LEU A 223 11.16 24.83 -6.94
CA LEU A 223 12.61 24.69 -6.86
C LEU A 223 13.31 25.38 -8.04
N ILE A 224 12.74 25.26 -9.24
CA ILE A 224 13.38 25.74 -10.46
C ILE A 224 13.08 27.21 -10.68
N VAL A 225 11.84 27.63 -10.42
CA VAL A 225 11.41 29.03 -10.57
C VAL A 225 12.13 29.93 -9.56
N GLN A 226 12.35 29.47 -8.32
CA GLN A 226 12.97 30.28 -7.26
C GLN A 226 14.50 30.17 -7.20
N ARG A 227 15.16 29.60 -8.22
CA ARG A 227 16.62 29.37 -8.21
C ARG A 227 17.46 30.65 -8.13
N ASN A 228 16.89 31.80 -8.52
CA ASN A 228 17.58 33.09 -8.49
C ASN A 228 17.52 33.77 -7.12
N ASP A 229 16.63 33.32 -6.22
CA ASP A 229 16.51 33.84 -4.85
C ASP A 229 17.17 32.85 -3.87
N PRO A 230 18.34 33.19 -3.28
CA PRO A 230 19.07 32.29 -2.40
C PRO A 230 18.30 31.97 -1.11
N THR A 231 17.41 32.86 -0.65
CA THR A 231 16.63 32.64 0.57
C THR A 231 15.53 31.60 0.34
N LYS A 232 14.76 31.76 -0.74
CA LYS A 232 13.71 30.81 -1.14
C LYS A 232 14.28 29.46 -1.55
N LEU A 233 15.43 29.46 -2.21
CA LEU A 233 16.11 28.22 -2.57
C LEU A 233 16.51 27.41 -1.33
N ARG A 234 17.03 28.08 -0.29
CA ARG A 234 17.37 27.44 0.99
C ARG A 234 16.14 26.89 1.71
N GLU A 235 15.04 27.62 1.71
CA GLU A 235 13.75 27.13 2.25
C GLU A 235 13.32 25.83 1.55
N ASN A 236 13.35 25.80 0.22
CA ASN A 236 12.98 24.62 -0.57
C ASN A 236 13.95 23.44 -0.34
N GLU A 237 15.25 23.69 -0.24
CA GLU A 237 16.27 22.68 0.09
C GLU A 237 15.98 22.04 1.45
N ILE A 238 15.67 22.84 2.48
CA ILE A 238 15.31 22.35 3.82
C ILE A 238 14.03 21.50 3.77
N LEU A 239 12.99 21.96 3.07
CA LEU A 239 11.74 21.22 2.93
C LEU A 239 11.93 19.86 2.24
N ARG A 240 12.75 19.80 1.19
CA ARG A 240 13.12 18.54 0.49
C ARG A 240 13.87 17.60 1.41
N TYR A 241 14.82 18.12 2.19
CA TYR A 241 15.61 17.34 3.13
C TYR A 241 14.76 16.77 4.27
N VAL A 242 13.94 17.62 4.90
CA VAL A 242 13.04 17.22 6.00
C VAL A 242 12.02 16.19 5.52
N SER A 243 11.37 16.42 4.39
CA SER A 243 10.39 15.47 3.83
C SER A 243 11.03 14.11 3.51
N THR A 244 12.18 14.08 2.85
CA THR A 244 12.88 12.81 2.52
C THR A 244 13.36 12.08 3.77
N THR A 245 13.88 12.81 4.76
CA THR A 245 14.28 12.22 6.05
C THR A 245 13.09 11.58 6.76
N LEU A 246 11.96 12.27 6.80
CA LEU A 246 10.73 11.75 7.39
C LEU A 246 10.17 10.55 6.60
N SER A 247 10.27 10.54 5.26
CA SER A 247 9.92 9.35 4.46
C SER A 247 10.73 8.12 4.89
N VAL A 248 12.05 8.27 5.05
CA VAL A 248 12.92 7.18 5.52
C VAL A 248 12.51 6.71 6.91
N LEU A 249 12.30 7.64 7.85
CA LEU A 249 11.89 7.32 9.22
C LEU A 249 10.54 6.59 9.26
N VAL A 250 9.56 7.00 8.46
CA VAL A 250 8.24 6.34 8.38
C VAL A 250 8.36 4.93 7.80
N LEU A 251 9.17 4.72 6.75
CA LEU A 251 9.39 3.38 6.19
C LEU A 251 10.13 2.45 7.15
N LEU A 252 11.14 2.97 7.88
CA LEU A 252 11.81 2.23 8.96
C LEU A 252 10.83 1.89 10.07
N PHE A 253 9.99 2.83 10.49
CA PHE A 253 8.96 2.60 11.49
C PHE A 253 7.96 1.53 11.06
N LEU A 254 7.49 1.56 9.80
CA LEU A 254 6.62 0.52 9.24
C LEU A 254 7.27 -0.86 9.31
N ASN A 255 8.57 -0.97 8.96
CA ASN A 255 9.31 -2.24 9.09
C ASN A 255 9.41 -2.70 10.54
N THR A 256 9.72 -1.79 11.46
CA THR A 256 9.79 -2.10 12.90
C THR A 256 8.45 -2.57 13.43
N VAL A 257 7.34 -1.95 13.04
CA VAL A 257 5.98 -2.37 13.42
C VAL A 257 5.67 -3.78 12.90
N VAL A 258 6.05 -4.10 11.67
CA VAL A 258 5.84 -5.44 11.09
C VAL A 258 6.67 -6.49 11.81
N ILE A 259 7.95 -6.20 12.10
CA ILE A 259 8.83 -7.11 12.86
C ILE A 259 8.28 -7.31 14.27
N TRP A 260 7.94 -6.22 14.97
CA TRP A 260 7.35 -6.27 16.30
C TRP A 260 6.08 -7.11 16.30
N ALA A 261 5.19 -6.90 15.34
CA ALA A 261 3.95 -7.67 15.26
C ALA A 261 4.22 -9.15 14.95
N LEU A 262 5.25 -9.49 14.17
CA LEU A 262 5.61 -10.88 13.89
C LEU A 262 6.06 -11.63 15.13
N VAL A 263 6.63 -10.91 16.11
CA VAL A 263 7.12 -11.47 17.37
C VAL A 263 6.02 -11.50 18.44
N TYR A 264 5.25 -10.41 18.57
CA TYR A 264 4.34 -10.22 19.71
C TYR A 264 2.86 -10.48 19.40
N VAL A 265 2.46 -10.58 18.12
CA VAL A 265 1.07 -10.83 17.73
C VAL A 265 0.95 -12.25 17.18
N PRO A 266 0.53 -13.24 17.99
CA PRO A 266 0.62 -14.66 17.63
C PRO A 266 -0.24 -15.03 16.42
N ARG A 267 -1.36 -14.32 16.20
CA ARG A 267 -2.33 -14.58 15.12
C ARG A 267 -2.03 -13.83 13.82
N MET A 268 -0.86 -13.19 13.71
CA MET A 268 -0.56 -12.39 12.54
C MET A 268 -0.28 -13.26 11.31
N ASN A 269 -0.87 -12.92 10.17
CA ASN A 269 -0.61 -13.57 8.89
C ASN A 269 0.85 -13.34 8.45
N ARG A 270 1.71 -14.34 8.70
CA ARG A 270 3.15 -14.27 8.43
C ARG A 270 3.48 -14.05 6.95
N GLN A 271 2.66 -14.56 6.03
CA GLN A 271 2.89 -14.39 4.60
C GLN A 271 2.66 -12.94 4.17
N ALA A 272 1.54 -12.35 4.59
CA ALA A 272 1.23 -10.95 4.32
C ALA A 272 2.33 -10.03 4.91
N SER A 273 2.77 -10.30 6.14
CA SER A 273 3.83 -9.54 6.80
C SER A 273 5.18 -9.63 6.08
N LYS A 274 5.57 -10.80 5.53
CA LYS A 274 6.77 -10.95 4.71
C LYS A 274 6.71 -10.05 3.47
N TYR A 275 5.56 -9.98 2.80
CA TYR A 275 5.38 -9.10 1.65
C TYR A 275 5.48 -7.63 2.03
N VAL A 276 4.83 -7.22 3.12
CA VAL A 276 4.92 -5.83 3.58
C VAL A 276 6.36 -5.45 3.89
N PHE A 277 7.06 -6.30 4.64
CA PHE A 277 8.45 -6.08 4.99
C PHE A 277 9.35 -5.96 3.75
N LEU A 278 9.21 -6.89 2.80
CA LEU A 278 9.95 -6.85 1.53
C LEU A 278 9.68 -5.56 0.76
N LEU A 279 8.41 -5.16 0.62
CA LEU A 279 8.01 -3.98 -0.13
C LEU A 279 8.49 -2.69 0.54
N SER A 280 8.37 -2.57 1.86
CA SER A 280 8.92 -1.43 2.60
C SER A 280 10.44 -1.36 2.49
N ALA A 281 11.13 -2.49 2.63
CA ALA A 281 12.59 -2.57 2.47
C ALA A 281 13.04 -2.16 1.06
N LEU A 282 12.26 -2.52 0.04
CA LEU A 282 12.52 -2.14 -1.34
C LEU A 282 12.33 -0.64 -1.57
N LEU A 283 11.35 -0.01 -0.92
CA LEU A 283 11.13 1.44 -0.94
C LEU A 283 12.15 2.24 -0.12
N LEU A 284 12.84 1.63 0.84
CA LEU A 284 13.95 2.28 1.54
C LEU A 284 15.12 2.58 0.59
N VAL A 285 15.35 1.76 -0.43
CA VAL A 285 16.43 1.95 -1.41
C VAL A 285 16.32 3.31 -2.14
N PRO A 286 15.20 3.66 -2.81
CA PRO A 286 15.04 4.96 -3.46
C PRO A 286 15.01 6.12 -2.46
N ALA A 287 14.43 5.92 -1.26
CA ALA A 287 14.41 6.95 -0.23
C ALA A 287 15.83 7.33 0.23
N MET A 288 16.68 6.32 0.47
CA MET A 288 18.09 6.52 0.83
C MET A 288 18.88 7.11 -0.32
N TYR A 289 18.64 6.67 -1.57
CA TYR A 289 19.26 7.28 -2.74
C TYR A 289 18.96 8.78 -2.80
N ARG A 290 17.68 9.17 -2.72
CA ARG A 290 17.29 10.61 -2.75
C ARG A 290 17.92 11.39 -1.62
N PHE A 291 18.00 10.82 -0.42
CA PHE A 291 18.72 11.44 0.70
C PHE A 291 20.19 11.73 0.34
N THR A 292 20.90 10.77 -0.26
CA THR A 292 22.29 10.97 -0.71
C THR A 292 22.44 11.95 -1.88
N VAL A 293 21.43 12.08 -2.74
CA VAL A 293 21.42 13.08 -3.82
C VAL A 293 21.32 14.48 -3.24
N MET A 294 20.42 14.67 -2.28
CA MET A 294 20.11 15.98 -1.69
C MET A 294 21.27 16.59 -0.89
N THR A 295 22.29 15.81 -0.51
CA THR A 295 23.49 16.34 0.17
C THR A 295 24.49 16.98 -0.79
N LYS A 296 24.36 16.77 -2.09
CA LYS A 296 25.25 17.36 -3.10
C LYS A 296 24.80 18.78 -3.47
N ARG A 297 25.68 19.57 -4.10
CA ARG A 297 25.39 20.91 -4.62
C ARG A 297 26.04 21.11 -5.98
N THR A 298 25.34 21.76 -6.92
CA THR A 298 25.80 22.01 -8.30
C THR A 298 25.82 23.50 -8.62
N THR A 299 26.68 23.92 -9.54
CA THR A 299 26.70 25.31 -10.04
C THR A 299 25.60 25.58 -11.06
N ALA A 300 25.22 24.57 -11.85
CA ALA A 300 24.13 24.65 -12.82
C ALA A 300 23.46 23.30 -13.02
N TYR A 301 22.18 23.29 -13.37
CA TYR A 301 21.42 22.06 -13.60
C TYR A 301 21.88 21.28 -14.83
N TRP A 302 22.40 21.98 -15.85
CA TRP A 302 22.91 21.39 -17.08
C TRP A 302 24.45 21.19 -17.05
N SER A 303 25.14 21.45 -15.93
CA SER A 303 26.61 21.28 -15.87
C SER A 303 27.03 19.81 -15.97
N ASP A 304 28.25 19.53 -16.43
CA ASP A 304 28.83 18.16 -16.42
C ASP A 304 29.46 17.80 -15.07
N GLU A 305 29.26 18.63 -14.05
CA GLU A 305 29.78 18.36 -12.71
C GLU A 305 29.15 17.09 -12.14
N ARG A 306 29.96 16.30 -11.43
CA ARG A 306 29.50 15.05 -10.77
C ARG A 306 28.38 15.30 -9.76
N SER A 307 28.26 16.52 -9.24
CA SER A 307 27.20 16.90 -8.31
C SER A 307 25.86 17.18 -9.00
N ALA A 308 25.84 17.53 -10.29
CA ALA A 308 24.64 17.78 -11.08
C ALA A 308 23.86 16.51 -11.44
N GLN A 309 24.43 15.32 -11.17
CA GLN A 309 23.91 14.01 -11.56
C GLN A 309 23.75 13.81 -13.07
N ASN A 310 24.47 14.60 -13.87
CA ASN A 310 24.35 14.49 -15.31
C ASN A 310 25.17 13.33 -15.86
N GLY A 311 26.27 12.93 -15.21
CA GLY A 311 27.20 11.89 -15.67
C GLY A 311 26.57 10.52 -15.90
N LEU A 312 27.14 9.73 -16.81
CA LEU A 312 26.61 8.39 -17.18
C LEU A 312 26.38 7.48 -15.96
N ARG A 313 27.32 7.48 -15.00
CA ARG A 313 27.22 6.70 -13.78
C ARG A 313 26.06 7.16 -12.88
N ASP A 314 25.88 8.46 -12.73
CA ASP A 314 24.79 9.01 -11.91
C ASP A 314 23.42 8.70 -12.52
N LYS A 315 23.32 8.74 -13.85
CA LYS A 315 22.11 8.30 -14.58
C LYS A 315 21.81 6.83 -14.38
N ALA A 316 22.82 5.96 -14.52
CA ALA A 316 22.65 4.54 -14.26
C ALA A 316 22.17 4.28 -12.83
N LEU A 317 22.75 4.98 -11.83
CA LEU A 317 22.31 4.88 -10.44
C LEU A 317 20.87 5.37 -10.25
N PHE A 318 20.46 6.45 -10.89
CA PHE A 318 19.07 6.91 -10.87
C PHE A 318 18.11 5.81 -11.35
N TYR A 319 18.32 5.23 -12.53
CA TYR A 319 17.41 4.20 -13.03
C TYR A 319 17.45 2.90 -12.21
N ILE A 320 18.64 2.47 -11.75
CA ILE A 320 18.80 1.18 -11.06
C ILE A 320 18.44 1.26 -9.58
N ILE A 321 18.74 2.36 -8.89
CA ILE A 321 18.58 2.48 -7.43
C ILE A 321 17.31 3.26 -7.06
N ASP A 322 16.90 4.26 -7.86
CA ASP A 322 15.66 4.99 -7.61
C ASP A 322 14.47 4.27 -8.26
N ILE A 323 14.55 4.04 -9.58
CA ILE A 323 13.38 3.65 -10.37
C ILE A 323 13.08 2.15 -10.30
N LEU A 324 14.09 1.29 -10.44
CA LEU A 324 13.89 -0.15 -10.47
C LEU A 324 13.28 -0.73 -9.18
N PRO A 325 13.71 -0.34 -7.96
CA PRO A 325 13.09 -0.83 -6.73
C PRO A 325 11.64 -0.36 -6.59
N GLU A 326 11.35 0.89 -6.96
CA GLU A 326 9.98 1.43 -6.96
C GLU A 326 9.07 0.64 -7.93
N TRP A 327 9.51 0.47 -9.18
CA TRP A 327 8.78 -0.33 -10.17
C TRP A 327 8.58 -1.78 -9.71
N SER A 328 9.62 -2.39 -9.13
CA SER A 328 9.58 -3.76 -8.62
C SER A 328 8.58 -3.90 -7.47
N ALA A 329 8.48 -2.91 -6.57
CA ALA A 329 7.49 -2.91 -5.51
C ALA A 329 6.06 -2.91 -6.06
N VAL A 330 5.80 -2.03 -7.05
CA VAL A 330 4.49 -1.96 -7.71
C VAL A 330 4.18 -3.25 -8.47
N PHE A 331 5.14 -3.80 -9.20
CA PHE A 331 4.99 -5.06 -9.92
C PHE A 331 4.65 -6.23 -8.99
N ILE A 332 5.36 -6.36 -7.86
CA ILE A 332 5.07 -7.39 -6.85
C ILE A 332 3.65 -7.22 -6.31
N PHE A 333 3.21 -6.01 -6.00
CA PHE A 333 1.83 -5.73 -5.58
C PHE A 333 0.80 -6.15 -6.63
N LEU A 334 1.07 -5.88 -7.90
CA LEU A 334 0.22 -6.26 -9.04
C LEU A 334 0.30 -7.75 -9.41
N CYS A 335 1.25 -8.50 -8.86
CA CYS A 335 1.31 -9.96 -9.02
C CYS A 335 0.55 -10.69 -7.90
N ILE A 336 0.48 -10.11 -6.70
CA ILE A 336 -0.14 -10.75 -5.53
C ILE A 336 -1.64 -10.45 -5.45
N ASP A 337 -2.48 -11.46 -5.26
CA ASP A 337 -3.90 -11.22 -4.93
C ASP A 337 -3.99 -10.61 -3.53
N VAL A 338 -4.02 -9.28 -3.47
CA VAL A 338 -3.98 -8.51 -2.22
C VAL A 338 -5.16 -8.86 -1.33
N ARG A 339 -6.34 -9.11 -1.91
CA ARG A 339 -7.52 -9.52 -1.14
C ARG A 339 -7.27 -10.84 -0.44
N LYS A 340 -6.82 -11.84 -1.19
CA LYS A 340 -6.54 -13.18 -0.64
C LYS A 340 -5.39 -13.18 0.37
N VAL A 341 -4.26 -12.56 0.04
CA VAL A 341 -3.06 -12.61 0.89
C VAL A 341 -3.24 -11.81 2.17
N PHE A 342 -3.86 -10.64 2.10
CA PHE A 342 -4.03 -9.75 3.26
C PHE A 342 -5.38 -9.94 3.97
N GLN A 343 -6.24 -10.82 3.45
CA GLN A 343 -7.61 -11.03 3.91
C GLN A 343 -8.38 -9.69 3.99
N THR A 344 -8.17 -8.84 2.98
CA THR A 344 -8.80 -7.52 2.92
C THR A 344 -10.16 -7.63 2.20
N GLY A 345 -11.11 -6.80 2.63
CA GLY A 345 -12.30 -6.52 1.84
C GLY A 345 -11.96 -5.70 0.59
N SER A 346 -12.96 -5.34 -0.22
CA SER A 346 -12.76 -4.42 -1.35
C SER A 346 -12.03 -3.15 -0.91
N ASP A 347 -12.36 -2.62 0.26
CA ASP A 347 -11.89 -1.32 0.72
C ASP A 347 -10.95 -1.38 1.93
N GLY A 348 -10.45 -2.57 2.28
CA GLY A 348 -9.60 -2.76 3.46
C GLY A 348 -10.36 -2.50 4.77
N ASP A 349 -9.69 -1.90 5.75
CA ASP A 349 -10.28 -1.47 7.03
C ASP A 349 -10.51 0.05 7.07
N ILE A 350 -11.70 0.49 6.64
CA ILE A 350 -12.08 1.92 6.68
C ILE A 350 -12.60 2.33 8.08
N LEU A 351 -13.06 1.39 8.89
CA LEU A 351 -13.77 1.65 10.14
C LEU A 351 -12.92 2.48 11.12
N TRP A 352 -13.37 3.67 11.49
CA TRP A 352 -12.64 4.48 12.45
C TRP A 352 -12.74 3.95 13.88
N TRP A 353 -13.88 3.35 14.21
CA TRP A 353 -14.23 2.79 15.51
C TRP A 353 -14.77 1.37 15.34
N ASP A 354 -14.70 0.57 16.41
CA ASP A 354 -15.49 -0.66 16.45
C ASP A 354 -16.96 -0.30 16.66
N GLU A 355 -17.84 -1.02 15.99
CA GLU A 355 -19.28 -0.88 16.21
C GLU A 355 -19.61 -1.27 17.65
N THR A 356 -20.42 -0.44 18.30
CA THR A 356 -20.99 -0.78 19.60
C THR A 356 -21.95 -1.98 19.46
N PRO A 357 -22.19 -2.76 20.52
CA PRO A 357 -23.15 -3.87 20.48
C PRO A 357 -24.54 -3.47 19.96
N GLU A 358 -25.00 -2.26 20.33
CA GLU A 358 -26.28 -1.70 19.87
C GLU A 358 -26.28 -1.36 18.37
N GLU A 359 -25.18 -0.78 17.86
CA GLU A 359 -25.04 -0.51 16.43
C GLU A 359 -24.97 -1.81 15.62
N LYS A 360 -24.29 -2.83 16.15
CA LYS A 360 -24.23 -4.16 15.56
C LYS A 360 -25.63 -4.77 15.47
N GLU A 361 -26.40 -4.74 16.56
CA GLU A 361 -27.79 -5.21 16.58
C GLU A 361 -28.65 -4.45 15.56
N LYS A 362 -28.52 -3.12 15.51
CA LYS A 362 -29.23 -2.27 14.54
C LYS A 362 -28.85 -2.58 13.09
N ARG A 363 -27.59 -2.93 12.81
CA ARG A 363 -27.14 -3.35 11.47
C ARG A 363 -27.77 -4.69 11.09
N LEU A 364 -27.73 -5.67 11.99
CA LEU A 364 -28.34 -6.98 11.77
C LEU A 364 -29.87 -6.87 11.55
N LEU A 365 -30.54 -5.98 12.27
CA LEU A 365 -31.97 -5.68 12.05
C LEU A 365 -32.22 -5.09 10.66
N ARG A 366 -31.40 -4.13 10.20
CA ARG A 366 -31.52 -3.54 8.85
C ARG A 366 -31.20 -4.54 7.74
N GLU A 367 -30.25 -5.45 7.95
CA GLU A 367 -29.93 -6.51 6.99
C GLU A 367 -31.09 -7.50 6.87
N LYS A 368 -31.65 -7.95 8.00
CA LYS A 368 -32.87 -8.75 8.02
C LYS A 368 -34.04 -8.04 7.33
N GLU A 369 -34.23 -6.74 7.56
CA GLU A 369 -35.28 -5.96 6.88
C GLU A 369 -35.07 -5.91 5.36
N LYS A 370 -33.82 -5.75 4.89
CA LYS A 370 -33.50 -5.80 3.45
C LYS A 370 -33.71 -7.19 2.85
N GLU A 371 -33.43 -8.26 3.59
CA GLU A 371 -33.71 -9.62 3.15
C GLU A 371 -35.22 -9.88 3.04
N LEU A 372 -36.01 -9.36 3.99
CA LEU A 372 -37.48 -9.38 3.93
C LEU A 372 -38.00 -8.58 2.73
N GLN A 373 -37.49 -7.38 2.49
CA GLN A 373 -37.89 -6.55 1.34
C GLN A 373 -37.55 -7.19 -0.01
N LYS A 374 -36.49 -8.00 -0.09
CA LYS A 374 -36.12 -8.72 -1.31
C LYS A 374 -37.00 -9.94 -1.60
N GLY A 375 -37.94 -10.28 -0.73
CA GLY A 375 -38.86 -11.41 -0.93
C GLY A 375 -38.16 -12.79 -0.84
N ASN A 376 -36.92 -12.84 -0.35
CA ASN A 376 -36.12 -14.07 -0.31
C ASN A 376 -36.35 -14.91 0.96
N GLY A 377 -37.32 -14.56 1.80
CA GLY A 377 -37.67 -15.35 2.98
C GLY A 377 -39.11 -15.13 3.44
N LEU A 378 -39.93 -16.18 3.35
CA LEU A 378 -41.09 -16.38 4.23
C LEU A 378 -40.54 -16.66 5.63
N ILE A 379 -40.13 -15.62 6.35
CA ILE A 379 -39.76 -15.73 7.76
C ILE A 379 -40.92 -15.14 8.55
N THR A 380 -41.62 -16.01 9.27
CA THR A 380 -42.51 -15.64 10.37
C THR A 380 -41.67 -14.96 11.44
N VAL A 381 -41.55 -13.63 11.36
CA VAL A 381 -40.90 -12.85 12.43
C VAL A 381 -41.91 -12.78 13.59
N PRO A 382 -41.61 -13.34 14.78
CA PRO A 382 -42.45 -13.12 15.94
C PRO A 382 -42.37 -11.63 16.28
N VAL A 383 -43.47 -10.90 16.08
CA VAL A 383 -43.59 -9.50 16.47
C VAL A 383 -43.68 -9.45 18.00
N ILE A 384 -42.54 -9.23 18.66
CA ILE A 384 -42.50 -8.97 20.10
C ILE A 384 -42.89 -7.51 20.29
N SER A 385 -44.17 -7.27 20.59
CA SER A 385 -44.65 -5.94 20.93
C SER A 385 -44.47 -5.68 22.43
N ARG A 386 -43.74 -4.61 22.77
CA ARG A 386 -43.56 -4.15 24.15
C ARG A 386 -44.78 -3.34 24.57
N LEU A 387 -45.62 -3.90 25.44
CA LEU A 387 -46.76 -3.18 25.99
C LEU A 387 -46.30 -2.18 27.06
N SER A 388 -47.03 -1.07 27.20
CA SER A 388 -46.73 0.08 28.09
C SER A 388 -46.57 -0.26 29.57
N ARG A 389 -46.86 -1.50 29.99
CA ARG A 389 -46.71 -1.99 31.37
C ARG A 389 -45.51 -2.94 31.58
N GLY A 390 -44.53 -2.94 30.67
CA GLY A 390 -43.33 -3.77 30.81
C GLY A 390 -43.56 -5.28 30.63
N ARG A 391 -44.71 -5.68 30.09
CA ARG A 391 -44.98 -7.08 29.71
C ARG A 391 -44.69 -7.28 28.23
N PHE A 392 -44.02 -8.38 27.91
CA PHE A 392 -43.78 -8.82 26.54
C PHE A 392 -44.86 -9.84 26.19
N VAL A 393 -45.54 -9.65 25.05
CA VAL A 393 -46.45 -10.65 24.49
C VAL A 393 -45.76 -11.25 23.28
N LEU A 394 -45.52 -12.55 23.34
CA LEU A 394 -45.13 -13.35 22.18
C LEU A 394 -46.43 -13.81 21.50
N PRO A 395 -46.65 -13.51 20.21
CA PRO A 395 -47.76 -14.09 19.49
C PRO A 395 -47.58 -15.61 19.44
N LEU A 396 -48.52 -16.34 20.08
CA LEU A 396 -48.65 -17.78 19.93
C LEU A 396 -49.09 -18.06 18.49
N ILE A 397 -48.16 -18.49 17.65
CA ILE A 397 -48.47 -19.01 16.33
C ILE A 397 -48.85 -20.47 16.55
N THR A 398 -50.14 -20.77 16.57
CA THR A 398 -50.64 -22.15 16.45
C THR A 398 -50.44 -22.60 15.00
N SER A 399 -49.74 -23.72 14.82
CA SER A 399 -49.41 -24.34 13.53
C SER A 399 -50.64 -24.73 12.72
#